data_AF-A0A4Y9RB74-F1
#
_entry.id   AF-A0A4Y9RB74-F1
#
_cell.length_a   1.000
_cell.length_b   1.000
_cell.length_c   1.000
_cell.angle_alpha   90.00
_cell.angle_beta   90.00
_cell.angle_gamma   90.00
#
_symmetry.space_group_name_H-M   'P 1'
#
loop_
_entity.id
_entity.type
_entity.pdbx_description
1 polymer ?
#
loop_
_entity_poly.entity_id
_entity_poly.type
_entity_poly.pdbx_seq_one_letter_code
_entity_poly.pdbx_strand_id
1 'polypeptide(L)'
;MARLLSFLIAALTLAWGPTALAACGPGQPGSTFRFPVADTGRSLVVHLPRGLDAARPSPLMFVLHGSGGTGEAILRDSRLADTADRHGFIVVAPDAGIPVERGFVWNIPGVPTITGEVPGPTDADDVAYLTTAIDALAAQGCVDPARVYVTGLSGGGRMASWLGCVAADRFAAIAPVVGLRAGNPDEQDPARPDPATCTPSRPMPVMAFAGDADTVNPIQGGGAGYWSYTMHAAEQRWAQINGCATVRPTRWIAPKVYEEGYAACREDADVVAHVTRDGGHSWVADNEAMWAFFSRRSR
;
A
#
# COMPACT_ATOMS: atom_id res chain seq x y z
N MET A 1 -31.66 -74.43 15.83
CA MET A 1 -30.78 -73.67 16.74
C MET A 1 -29.90 -72.74 15.91
N ALA A 2 -30.34 -71.51 15.68
CA ALA A 2 -29.57 -70.50 14.94
C ALA A 2 -29.02 -69.47 15.94
N ARG A 3 -27.69 -69.32 15.97
CA ARG A 3 -26.98 -68.35 16.82
C ARG A 3 -26.87 -67.02 16.08
N LEU A 4 -27.46 -65.94 16.62
CA LEU A 4 -27.21 -64.57 16.17
C LEU A 4 -25.97 -64.02 16.88
N LEU A 5 -24.93 -63.67 16.10
CA LEU A 5 -23.80 -62.86 16.56
C LEU A 5 -24.19 -61.37 16.49
N SER A 6 -24.11 -60.67 17.62
CA SER A 6 -24.24 -59.22 17.69
C SER A 6 -22.86 -58.59 17.58
N PHE A 7 -22.62 -57.79 16.54
CA PHE A 7 -21.42 -56.97 16.39
C PHE A 7 -21.64 -55.61 17.07
N LEU A 8 -20.85 -55.31 18.10
CA LEU A 8 -20.75 -53.95 18.66
C LEU A 8 -19.86 -53.10 17.75
N ILE A 9 -20.43 -52.04 17.17
CA ILE A 9 -19.67 -50.98 16.49
C ILE A 9 -19.32 -49.93 17.54
N ALA A 10 -18.03 -49.82 17.87
CA ALA A 10 -17.54 -48.74 18.72
C ALA A 10 -17.42 -47.45 17.88
N ALA A 11 -18.25 -46.46 18.20
CA ALA A 11 -18.17 -45.13 17.59
C ALA A 11 -16.98 -44.36 18.18
N LEU A 12 -15.91 -44.18 17.40
CA LEU A 12 -14.84 -43.23 17.72
C LEU A 12 -15.39 -41.80 17.55
N THR A 13 -15.55 -41.09 18.65
CA THR A 13 -15.83 -39.65 18.63
C THR A 13 -14.49 -38.90 18.53
N LEU A 14 -14.18 -38.35 17.36
CA LEU A 14 -13.11 -37.36 17.23
C LEU A 14 -13.58 -36.06 17.90
N ALA A 15 -13.05 -35.78 19.09
CA ALA A 15 -13.23 -34.50 19.75
C ALA A 15 -12.42 -33.43 18.98
N TRP A 16 -13.10 -32.61 18.18
CA TRP A 16 -12.55 -31.34 17.71
C TRP A 16 -12.51 -30.37 18.89
N GLY A 17 -11.34 -30.25 19.52
CA GLY A 17 -11.06 -29.14 20.43
C GLY A 17 -11.02 -27.83 19.63
N PRO A 18 -11.51 -26.70 20.19
CA PRO A 18 -11.37 -25.41 19.55
C PRO A 18 -9.88 -25.10 19.37
N THR A 19 -9.44 -24.90 18.13
CA THR A 19 -8.15 -24.30 17.83
C THR A 19 -8.13 -22.92 18.48
N ALA A 20 -7.33 -22.74 19.53
CA ALA A 20 -7.08 -21.43 20.09
C ALA A 20 -6.53 -20.54 18.96
N LEU A 21 -7.26 -19.48 18.61
CA LEU A 21 -6.72 -18.42 17.75
C LEU A 21 -5.44 -17.94 18.42
N ALA A 22 -4.32 -18.02 17.70
CA ALA A 22 -3.06 -17.50 18.19
C ALA A 22 -3.28 -16.03 18.57
N ALA A 23 -3.06 -15.71 19.85
CA ALA A 23 -3.12 -14.33 20.31
C ALA A 23 -2.17 -13.48 19.45
N CYS A 24 -2.59 -12.28 19.06
CA CYS A 24 -1.76 -11.33 18.31
C CYS A 24 -0.38 -11.22 18.97
N GLY A 25 0.62 -11.83 18.33
CA GLY A 25 1.93 -12.04 18.91
C GLY A 25 2.95 -10.89 18.86
N PRO A 26 2.83 -9.84 18.01
CA PRO A 26 3.98 -8.96 17.79
C PRO A 26 4.10 -7.85 18.85
N GLY A 27 3.05 -7.54 19.62
CA GLY A 27 3.11 -6.50 20.65
C GLY A 27 1.77 -6.26 21.36
N GLN A 28 1.75 -5.27 22.26
CA GLN A 28 0.54 -4.88 22.99
C GLN A 28 -0.28 -3.85 22.17
N PRO A 29 -1.62 -3.86 22.26
CA PRO A 29 -2.44 -2.80 21.67
C PRO A 29 -1.98 -1.40 22.13
N GLY A 30 -1.97 -0.43 21.22
CA GLY A 30 -1.52 0.94 21.46
C GLY A 30 0.01 1.11 21.54
N SER A 31 0.78 0.09 21.15
CA SER A 31 2.25 0.15 21.17
C SER A 31 2.84 0.34 19.78
N THR A 32 4.03 0.95 19.75
CA THR A 32 4.87 1.03 18.56
C THR A 32 6.21 0.37 18.86
N PHE A 33 6.67 -0.53 18.00
CA PHE A 33 7.90 -1.30 18.18
C PHE A 33 8.56 -1.62 16.84
N ARG A 34 9.81 -2.09 16.88
CA ARG A 34 10.51 -2.60 15.71
C ARG A 34 10.25 -4.10 15.55
N PHE A 35 9.86 -4.50 14.36
CA PHE A 35 9.62 -5.89 13.99
C PHE A 35 10.66 -6.34 12.95
N PRO A 36 11.50 -7.35 13.22
CA PRO A 36 12.44 -7.88 12.23
C PRO A 36 11.69 -8.68 11.16
N VAL A 37 12.05 -8.50 9.90
CA VAL A 37 11.58 -9.36 8.81
C VAL A 37 12.67 -10.40 8.57
N ALA A 38 12.43 -11.62 9.05
CA ALA A 38 13.38 -12.73 8.93
C ALA A 38 13.89 -12.88 7.49
N ASP A 39 15.15 -13.30 7.36
CA ASP A 39 15.84 -13.56 6.09
C ASP A 39 16.05 -12.35 5.15
N THR A 40 15.63 -11.14 5.56
CA THR A 40 15.88 -9.90 4.79
C THR A 40 16.96 -9.01 5.40
N GLY A 41 17.35 -9.24 6.66
CA GLY A 41 18.27 -8.37 7.41
C GLY A 41 17.69 -6.98 7.74
N ARG A 42 16.39 -6.76 7.50
CA ARG A 42 15.70 -5.48 7.66
C ARG A 42 14.60 -5.55 8.72
N SER A 43 14.16 -4.39 9.19
CA SER A 43 13.07 -4.27 10.19
C SER A 43 12.03 -3.24 9.75
N LEU A 44 10.81 -3.36 10.30
CA LEU A 44 9.72 -2.41 10.16
C LEU A 44 9.51 -1.69 11.49
N VAL A 45 9.05 -0.44 11.47
CA VAL A 45 8.35 0.13 12.62
C VAL A 45 6.86 -0.27 12.51
N VAL A 46 6.34 -0.95 13.53
CA VAL A 46 4.95 -1.42 13.58
C VAL A 46 4.21 -0.67 14.67
N HIS A 47 3.03 -0.16 14.35
CA HIS A 47 2.09 0.41 15.31
C HIS A 47 0.84 -0.46 15.38
N LEU A 48 0.57 -1.00 16.57
CA LEU A 48 -0.68 -1.71 16.87
C LEU A 48 -1.67 -0.72 17.49
N PRO A 49 -2.90 -0.59 16.96
CA PRO A 49 -3.85 0.39 17.47
C PRO A 49 -4.34 0.00 18.87
N ARG A 50 -4.73 1.00 19.68
CA ARG A 50 -5.25 0.82 21.06
C ARG A 50 -6.46 -0.12 21.12
N GLY A 51 -7.30 -0.10 20.09
CA GLY A 51 -8.51 -0.92 19.99
C GLY A 51 -8.31 -2.26 19.28
N LEU A 52 -7.07 -2.74 19.14
CA LEU A 52 -6.80 -3.98 18.43
C LEU A 52 -7.49 -5.17 19.11
N ASP A 53 -8.40 -5.81 18.39
CA ASP A 53 -9.08 -7.01 18.83
C ASP A 53 -8.24 -8.23 18.47
N ALA A 54 -7.52 -8.79 19.45
CA ALA A 54 -6.67 -9.95 19.24
C ALA A 54 -7.44 -11.22 18.80
N ALA A 55 -8.78 -11.23 18.87
CA ALA A 55 -9.61 -12.34 18.40
C ALA A 55 -10.03 -12.20 16.92
N ARG A 56 -9.77 -11.06 16.27
CA ARG A 56 -10.15 -10.83 14.86
C ARG A 56 -8.97 -10.30 14.04
N PRO A 57 -8.66 -10.93 12.89
CA PRO A 57 -7.69 -10.40 11.95
C PRO A 57 -8.04 -8.95 11.56
N SER A 58 -7.04 -8.07 11.66
CA SER A 58 -7.18 -6.63 11.42
C SER A 58 -6.53 -6.23 10.10
N PRO A 59 -7.02 -5.18 9.44
CA PRO A 59 -6.37 -4.66 8.25
C PRO A 59 -4.95 -4.18 8.52
N LEU A 60 -4.11 -4.29 7.49
CA LEU A 60 -2.71 -3.85 7.53
C LEU A 60 -2.50 -2.74 6.51
N MET A 61 -1.94 -1.62 6.93
CA MET A 61 -1.58 -0.50 6.07
C MET A 61 -0.08 -0.24 6.12
N PHE A 62 0.58 -0.35 4.97
CA PHE A 62 1.95 0.13 4.80
C PHE A 62 1.95 1.63 4.54
N VAL A 63 2.79 2.37 5.25
CA VAL A 63 3.10 3.78 4.96
C VAL A 63 4.58 3.91 4.59
N LEU A 64 4.85 4.26 3.34
CA LEU A 64 6.20 4.31 2.78
C LEU A 64 6.75 5.74 2.79
N HIS A 65 7.96 5.91 3.32
CA HIS A 65 8.59 7.23 3.42
C HIS A 65 9.01 7.80 2.06
N GLY A 66 9.13 9.12 1.98
CA GLY A 66 9.73 9.80 0.83
C GLY A 66 11.23 9.54 0.71
N SER A 67 11.81 9.82 -0.47
CA SER A 67 13.24 9.65 -0.71
C SER A 67 14.07 10.47 0.28
N GLY A 68 15.04 9.82 0.90
CA GLY A 68 15.87 10.39 1.96
C GLY A 68 15.24 10.38 3.36
N GLY A 69 14.11 9.68 3.52
CA GLY A 69 13.40 9.50 4.79
C GLY A 69 13.68 8.16 5.47
N THR A 70 12.92 7.90 6.52
CA THR A 70 12.89 6.63 7.28
C THR A 70 11.45 6.26 7.62
N GLY A 71 11.20 4.98 7.90
CA GLY A 71 9.92 4.47 8.36
C GLY A 71 9.44 5.18 9.64
N GLU A 72 10.34 5.39 10.58
CA GLU A 72 10.03 6.10 11.83
C GLU A 72 9.59 7.55 11.59
N ALA A 73 10.26 8.26 10.68
CA ALA A 73 9.90 9.64 10.35
C ALA A 73 8.52 9.71 9.69
N ILE A 74 8.25 8.86 8.69
CA ILE A 74 6.95 8.91 7.99
C ILE A 74 5.79 8.47 8.88
N LEU A 75 5.99 7.51 9.80
CA LEU A 75 4.94 7.11 10.75
C LEU A 75 4.51 8.29 11.64
N ARG A 76 5.49 9.07 12.12
CA ARG A 76 5.24 10.28 12.91
C ARG A 76 4.59 11.38 12.06
N ASP A 77 5.16 11.67 10.90
CA ASP A 77 4.79 12.85 10.10
C ASP A 77 3.44 12.67 9.39
N SER A 78 3.10 11.44 9.00
CA SER A 78 1.81 11.12 8.35
C SER A 78 0.62 11.12 9.32
N ARG A 79 0.83 10.99 10.64
CA ARG A 79 -0.24 10.83 11.65
C ARG A 79 -1.16 9.62 11.42
N LEU A 80 -0.71 8.62 10.67
CA LEU A 80 -1.53 7.43 10.40
C LEU A 80 -1.71 6.55 11.65
N ALA A 81 -0.78 6.57 12.62
CA ALA A 81 -0.96 5.90 13.91
C ALA A 81 -2.20 6.43 14.66
N ASP A 82 -2.44 7.74 14.66
CA ASP A 82 -3.62 8.33 15.30
C ASP A 82 -4.92 7.87 14.61
N THR A 83 -4.87 7.68 13.28
CA THR A 83 -6.01 7.22 12.47
C THR A 83 -6.25 5.73 12.70
N ALA A 84 -5.19 4.94 12.79
CA ALA A 84 -5.22 3.54 13.19
C ALA A 84 -5.86 3.33 14.56
N ASP A 85 -5.48 4.16 15.55
CA ASP A 85 -6.06 4.13 16.90
C ASP A 85 -7.58 4.35 16.90
N ARG A 86 -8.10 5.19 15.99
CA ARG A 86 -9.55 5.45 15.84
C ARG A 86 -10.30 4.32 15.14
N HIS A 87 -9.64 3.63 14.20
CA HIS A 87 -10.32 2.75 13.24
C HIS A 87 -9.94 1.27 13.33
N GLY A 88 -8.95 0.92 14.13
CA GLY A 88 -8.57 -0.47 14.39
C GLY A 88 -7.85 -1.16 13.23
N PHE A 89 -6.90 -0.48 12.57
CA PHE A 89 -5.99 -1.10 11.60
C PHE A 89 -4.54 -1.02 12.06
N ILE A 90 -3.71 -1.97 11.65
CA ILE A 90 -2.27 -2.01 11.94
C ILE A 90 -1.56 -1.12 10.92
N VAL A 91 -0.62 -0.28 11.38
CA VAL A 91 0.23 0.53 10.49
C VAL A 91 1.66 0.02 10.56
N VAL A 92 2.29 -0.14 9.41
CA VAL A 92 3.70 -0.50 9.31
C VAL A 92 4.45 0.48 8.45
N ALA A 93 5.59 0.93 8.96
CA ALA A 93 6.46 1.91 8.34
C ALA A 93 7.86 1.31 8.20
N PRO A 94 8.16 0.69 7.06
CA PRO A 94 9.48 0.15 6.75
C PRO A 94 10.49 1.25 6.37
N ASP A 95 11.78 0.96 6.57
CA ASP A 95 12.88 1.65 5.90
C ASP A 95 13.09 1.02 4.51
N ALA A 96 13.37 1.84 3.49
CA ALA A 96 13.72 1.36 2.15
C ALA A 96 15.12 0.71 2.10
N GLY A 97 15.41 -0.01 1.03
CA GLY A 97 16.59 -0.88 0.97
C GLY A 97 17.91 -0.20 0.59
N ILE A 98 17.88 0.99 -0.03
CA ILE A 98 19.08 1.65 -0.55
C ILE A 98 19.44 2.86 0.34
N PRO A 99 20.56 2.83 1.08
CA PRO A 99 20.99 3.96 1.90
C PRO A 99 21.51 5.10 1.03
N VAL A 100 21.21 6.34 1.46
CA VAL A 100 21.77 7.57 0.90
C VAL A 100 22.30 8.45 2.04
N GLU A 101 22.90 9.60 1.73
CA GLU A 101 23.50 10.49 2.74
C GLU A 101 22.55 10.78 3.92
N ARG A 102 21.25 10.92 3.64
CA ARG A 102 20.20 11.05 4.65
C ARG A 102 19.14 9.99 4.41
N GLY A 103 19.03 8.99 5.27
CA GLY A 103 17.97 7.98 5.20
C GLY A 103 18.09 7.04 4.00
N PHE A 104 16.95 6.69 3.39
CA PHE A 104 16.89 5.65 2.36
C PHE A 104 16.07 6.05 1.14
N VAL A 105 16.25 5.31 0.05
CA VAL A 105 15.45 5.40 -1.18
C VAL A 105 14.94 4.02 -1.61
N TRP A 106 13.75 4.01 -2.21
CA TRP A 106 13.10 2.80 -2.70
C TRP A 106 13.73 2.34 -4.02
N ASN A 107 13.96 1.03 -4.14
CA ASN A 107 14.28 0.37 -5.39
C ASN A 107 13.02 0.23 -6.24
N ILE A 108 12.91 1.07 -7.28
CA ILE A 108 11.89 0.94 -8.33
C ILE A 108 12.63 0.58 -9.62
N PRO A 109 12.54 -0.67 -10.11
CA PRO A 109 13.26 -1.13 -11.29
C PRO A 109 13.06 -0.24 -12.52
N GLY A 110 14.16 0.17 -13.15
CA GLY A 110 14.14 0.99 -14.36
C GLY A 110 13.86 2.48 -14.13
N VAL A 111 13.72 2.94 -12.89
CA VAL A 111 13.51 4.35 -12.54
C VAL A 111 14.71 4.86 -11.74
N PRO A 112 15.32 6.01 -12.11
CA PRO A 112 16.41 6.55 -11.33
C PRO A 112 15.94 6.96 -9.93
N THR A 113 16.82 6.85 -8.93
CA THR A 113 16.55 7.40 -7.60
C THR A 113 16.83 8.92 -7.59
N ILE A 114 16.73 9.55 -6.41
CA ILE A 114 17.12 10.97 -6.26
C ILE A 114 18.63 11.21 -6.43
N THR A 115 19.46 10.15 -6.44
CA THR A 115 20.90 10.25 -6.73
C THR A 115 21.18 10.30 -8.24
N GLY A 116 20.16 10.05 -9.07
CA GLY A 116 20.29 9.96 -10.53
C GLY A 116 20.63 8.56 -11.04
N GLU A 117 20.94 7.62 -10.14
CA GLU A 117 21.26 6.23 -10.50
C GLU A 117 20.01 5.37 -10.53
N VAL A 118 19.90 4.52 -11.55
CA VAL A 118 18.88 3.47 -11.62
C VAL A 118 19.34 2.28 -10.78
N PRO A 119 18.53 1.77 -9.84
CA PRO A 119 18.88 0.59 -9.06
C PRO A 119 19.22 -0.61 -9.96
N GLY A 120 20.31 -1.29 -9.63
CA GLY A 120 20.82 -2.46 -10.33
C GLY A 120 20.39 -3.78 -9.67
N PRO A 121 20.79 -4.92 -10.26
CA PRO A 121 20.39 -6.26 -9.80
C PRO A 121 21.01 -6.66 -8.45
N THR A 122 22.01 -5.93 -7.97
CA THR A 122 22.66 -6.16 -6.67
C THR A 122 22.08 -5.29 -5.56
N ASP A 123 21.23 -4.32 -5.90
CA ASP A 123 20.57 -3.48 -4.92
C ASP A 123 19.45 -4.25 -4.22
N ALA A 124 19.07 -3.77 -3.03
CA ALA A 124 18.03 -4.38 -2.23
C ALA A 124 16.69 -4.44 -2.99
N ASP A 125 16.05 -5.60 -3.01
CA ASP A 125 14.72 -5.78 -3.60
C ASP A 125 13.63 -5.37 -2.60
N ASP A 126 13.10 -4.16 -2.78
CA ASP A 126 12.05 -3.63 -1.93
C ASP A 126 10.68 -4.28 -2.18
N VAL A 127 10.41 -4.83 -3.38
CA VAL A 127 9.16 -5.56 -3.64
C VAL A 127 9.17 -6.87 -2.86
N ALA A 128 10.26 -7.65 -2.96
CA ALA A 128 10.42 -8.90 -2.23
C ALA A 128 10.37 -8.68 -0.71
N TYR A 129 11.04 -7.64 -0.20
CA TYR A 129 11.00 -7.32 1.22
C TYR A 129 9.59 -6.96 1.71
N LEU A 130 8.87 -6.07 1.02
CA LEU A 130 7.56 -5.61 1.46
C LEU A 130 6.52 -6.74 1.40
N THR A 131 6.59 -7.60 0.38
CA THR A 131 5.72 -8.77 0.29
C THR A 131 6.06 -9.85 1.33
N THR A 132 7.34 -10.06 1.63
CA THR A 132 7.76 -10.94 2.74
C THR A 132 7.31 -10.41 4.10
N ALA A 133 7.31 -9.08 4.28
CA ALA A 133 6.83 -8.45 5.50
C ALA A 133 5.33 -8.70 5.75
N ILE A 134 4.51 -8.72 4.69
CA ILE A 134 3.08 -9.09 4.79
C ILE A 134 2.94 -10.50 5.39
N ASP A 135 3.69 -11.46 4.85
CA ASP A 135 3.62 -12.86 5.31
C ASP A 135 4.10 -13.02 6.75
N ALA A 136 5.21 -12.35 7.09
CA ALA A 136 5.76 -12.37 8.45
C ALA A 136 4.81 -11.80 9.50
N LEU A 137 4.07 -10.74 9.16
CA LEU A 137 3.06 -10.13 10.04
C LEU A 137 1.77 -10.95 10.09
N ALA A 138 1.32 -11.51 8.97
CA ALA A 138 0.18 -12.43 8.92
C ALA A 138 0.41 -13.66 9.79
N ALA A 139 1.63 -14.19 9.82
CA ALA A 139 2.01 -15.30 10.69
C ALA A 139 1.90 -14.98 12.20
N GLN A 140 1.81 -13.70 12.59
CA GLN A 140 1.60 -13.30 13.99
C GLN A 140 0.13 -13.37 14.45
N GLY A 141 -0.79 -13.75 13.55
CA GLY A 141 -2.18 -14.07 13.89
C GLY A 141 -3.17 -12.89 13.93
N CYS A 142 -2.72 -11.64 13.73
CA CYS A 142 -3.60 -10.45 13.80
C CYS A 142 -3.74 -9.64 12.53
N VAL A 143 -3.17 -10.08 11.40
CA VAL A 143 -3.38 -9.43 10.10
C VAL A 143 -4.35 -10.24 9.26
N ASP A 144 -5.31 -9.55 8.67
CA ASP A 144 -6.16 -10.08 7.60
C ASP A 144 -5.42 -9.94 6.26
N PRO A 145 -4.94 -11.03 5.65
CA PRO A 145 -4.18 -10.94 4.40
C PRO A 145 -5.03 -10.38 3.25
N ALA A 146 -6.35 -10.49 3.29
CA ALA A 146 -7.23 -9.96 2.24
C ALA A 146 -7.41 -8.43 2.35
N ARG A 147 -7.09 -7.83 3.50
CA ARG A 147 -7.20 -6.38 3.76
C ARG A 147 -5.83 -5.76 4.04
N VAL A 148 -4.95 -5.85 3.04
CA VAL A 148 -3.63 -5.21 3.06
C VAL A 148 -3.63 -4.04 2.09
N TYR A 149 -3.19 -2.87 2.54
CA TYR A 149 -3.17 -1.63 1.77
C TYR A 149 -1.77 -1.00 1.81
N VAL A 150 -1.46 -0.15 0.82
CA VAL A 150 -0.21 0.61 0.81
C VAL A 150 -0.42 2.05 0.39
N THR A 151 0.19 2.96 1.15
CA THR A 151 0.29 4.39 0.87
C THR A 151 1.74 4.83 1.05
N GLY A 152 2.07 6.03 0.62
CA GLY A 152 3.39 6.59 0.85
C GLY A 152 3.55 7.96 0.24
N LEU A 153 4.55 8.70 0.74
CA LEU A 153 4.88 10.04 0.31
C LEU A 153 5.94 10.03 -0.78
N SER A 154 5.75 10.78 -1.87
CA SER A 154 6.80 11.04 -2.87
C SER A 154 7.42 9.75 -3.41
N GLY A 155 8.70 9.46 -3.12
CA GLY A 155 9.35 8.19 -3.44
C GLY A 155 8.60 6.96 -2.92
N GLY A 156 8.03 7.03 -1.71
CA GLY A 156 7.15 6.00 -1.17
C GLY A 156 5.80 5.93 -1.87
N GLY A 157 5.30 7.06 -2.40
CA GLY A 157 4.10 7.07 -3.25
C GLY A 157 4.35 6.41 -4.61
N ARG A 158 5.55 6.64 -5.19
CA ARG A 158 6.00 5.93 -6.40
C ARG A 158 6.13 4.43 -6.14
N MET A 159 6.70 4.05 -4.99
CA MET A 159 6.79 2.63 -4.60
C MET A 159 5.40 2.01 -4.37
N ALA A 160 4.47 2.72 -3.73
CA ALA A 160 3.09 2.26 -3.58
C ALA A 160 2.41 2.03 -4.95
N SER A 161 2.66 2.92 -5.91
CA SER A 161 2.20 2.77 -7.29
C SER A 161 2.81 1.54 -7.97
N TRP A 162 4.11 1.34 -7.79
CA TRP A 162 4.84 0.20 -8.35
C TRP A 162 4.34 -1.14 -7.79
N LEU A 163 4.12 -1.23 -6.47
CA LEU A 163 3.51 -2.41 -5.84
C LEU A 163 2.11 -2.69 -6.40
N GLY A 164 1.33 -1.65 -6.69
CA GLY A 164 0.05 -1.81 -7.39
C GLY A 164 0.19 -2.45 -8.77
N CYS A 165 1.30 -2.20 -9.47
CA CYS A 165 1.58 -2.76 -10.80
C CYS A 165 2.05 -4.22 -10.75
N VAL A 166 2.94 -4.57 -9.80
CA VAL A 166 3.68 -5.85 -9.83
C VAL A 166 3.28 -6.84 -8.73
N ALA A 167 2.55 -6.38 -7.71
CA ALA A 167 2.14 -7.17 -6.56
C ALA A 167 0.65 -6.98 -6.25
N ALA A 168 -0.18 -6.83 -7.29
CA ALA A 168 -1.61 -6.55 -7.15
C ALA A 168 -2.39 -7.67 -6.45
N ASP A 169 -1.87 -8.89 -6.46
CA ASP A 169 -2.40 -10.02 -5.70
C ASP A 169 -2.12 -9.90 -4.19
N ARG A 170 -1.28 -8.96 -3.74
CA ARG A 170 -0.89 -8.78 -2.33
C ARG A 170 -1.60 -7.60 -1.66
N PHE A 171 -2.04 -6.60 -2.43
CA PHE A 171 -2.71 -5.40 -1.92
C PHE A 171 -4.16 -5.30 -2.40
N ALA A 172 -5.08 -4.90 -1.52
CA ALA A 172 -6.49 -4.66 -1.85
C ALA A 172 -6.73 -3.28 -2.46
N ALA A 173 -5.85 -2.32 -2.20
CA ALA A 173 -5.88 -0.96 -2.75
C ALA A 173 -4.56 -0.23 -2.49
N ILE A 174 -4.28 0.80 -3.31
CA ILE A 174 -3.15 1.70 -3.14
C ILE A 174 -3.61 3.16 -2.94
N ALA A 175 -2.85 3.93 -2.18
CA ALA A 175 -3.09 5.38 -2.05
C ALA A 175 -1.80 6.22 -2.11
N PRO A 176 -1.22 6.46 -3.30
CA PRO A 176 -0.02 7.27 -3.43
C PRO A 176 -0.24 8.74 -3.03
N VAL A 177 0.65 9.32 -2.22
CA VAL A 177 0.65 10.74 -1.83
C VAL A 177 1.80 11.44 -2.55
N VAL A 178 1.49 12.43 -3.38
CA VAL A 178 2.40 13.15 -4.30
C VAL A 178 3.35 12.20 -5.02
N GLY A 179 2.83 11.07 -5.51
CA GLY A 179 3.65 10.00 -6.07
C GLY A 179 2.92 9.02 -6.98
N LEU A 180 1.73 9.36 -7.49
CA LEU A 180 0.97 8.48 -8.36
C LEU A 180 1.73 8.24 -9.69
N ARG A 181 1.94 6.96 -9.99
CA ARG A 181 2.48 6.44 -11.24
C ARG A 181 1.67 5.21 -11.68
N ALA A 182 1.81 4.80 -12.93
CA ALA A 182 1.13 3.63 -13.51
C ALA A 182 2.08 2.89 -14.47
N GLY A 183 3.27 2.55 -13.95
CA GLY A 183 4.41 2.04 -14.72
C GLY A 183 5.54 3.05 -14.88
N ASN A 184 6.60 2.63 -15.53
CA ASN A 184 7.73 3.47 -15.90
C ASN A 184 7.35 4.42 -17.05
N PRO A 185 8.13 5.49 -17.29
CA PRO A 185 8.02 6.25 -18.52
C PRO A 185 8.29 5.36 -19.74
N ASP A 186 7.52 5.56 -20.81
CA ASP A 186 7.81 4.93 -22.10
C ASP A 186 9.16 5.43 -22.65
N GLU A 187 9.96 4.51 -23.20
CA GLU A 187 11.30 4.80 -23.69
C GLU A 187 11.29 5.75 -24.90
N GLN A 188 10.27 5.65 -25.76
CA GLN A 188 10.13 6.44 -26.97
C GLN A 188 9.38 7.76 -26.71
N ASP A 189 8.42 7.74 -25.78
CA ASP A 189 7.67 8.92 -25.36
C ASP A 189 7.53 9.00 -23.83
N PRO A 190 8.53 9.58 -23.13
CA PRO A 190 8.53 9.67 -21.67
C PRO A 190 7.36 10.47 -21.08
N ALA A 191 6.58 11.18 -21.90
CA ALA A 191 5.33 11.83 -21.48
C ALA A 191 4.17 10.85 -21.30
N ARG A 192 4.38 9.56 -21.59
CA ARG A 192 3.39 8.48 -21.44
C ARG A 192 3.90 7.39 -20.49
N PRO A 193 3.00 6.72 -19.74
CA PRO A 193 3.35 5.50 -19.02
C PRO A 193 3.52 4.33 -19.98
N ASP A 194 4.58 3.54 -19.79
CA ASP A 194 4.83 2.30 -20.52
C ASP A 194 3.86 1.20 -20.04
N PRO A 195 2.95 0.71 -20.89
CA PRO A 195 2.03 -0.36 -20.51
C PRO A 195 2.72 -1.69 -20.19
N ALA A 196 3.94 -1.94 -20.68
CA ALA A 196 4.68 -3.19 -20.46
C ALA A 196 5.20 -3.32 -19.03
N THR A 197 5.38 -2.19 -18.33
CA THR A 197 5.94 -2.15 -16.96
C THR A 197 4.87 -2.13 -15.87
N CYS A 198 3.59 -2.08 -16.24
CA CYS A 198 2.47 -2.13 -15.29
C CYS A 198 1.35 -3.03 -15.79
N THR A 199 1.38 -4.28 -15.33
CA THR A 199 0.51 -5.38 -15.74
C THR A 199 -0.04 -6.15 -14.53
N PRO A 200 -0.84 -5.49 -13.67
CA PRO A 200 -1.32 -6.12 -12.45
C PRO A 200 -2.20 -7.33 -12.75
N SER A 201 -2.11 -8.36 -11.90
CA SER A 201 -2.85 -9.61 -12.02
C SER A 201 -4.38 -9.46 -11.84
N ARG A 202 -4.82 -8.30 -11.35
CA ARG A 202 -6.22 -7.93 -11.12
C ARG A 202 -6.41 -6.40 -11.23
N PRO A 203 -7.64 -5.89 -11.40
CA PRO A 203 -7.95 -4.47 -11.19
C PRO A 203 -7.48 -4.01 -9.80
N MET A 204 -6.86 -2.83 -9.74
CA MET A 204 -6.27 -2.27 -8.52
C MET A 204 -6.97 -0.95 -8.17
N PRO A 205 -7.77 -0.89 -7.09
CA PRO A 205 -8.36 0.35 -6.64
C PRO A 205 -7.30 1.39 -6.24
N VAL A 206 -7.46 2.64 -6.68
CA VAL A 206 -6.48 3.71 -6.49
C VAL A 206 -7.11 4.96 -5.88
N MET A 207 -6.54 5.46 -4.80
CA MET A 207 -6.84 6.81 -4.27
C MET A 207 -5.58 7.66 -4.19
N ALA A 208 -5.37 8.57 -5.13
CA ALA A 208 -4.21 9.44 -5.13
C ALA A 208 -4.46 10.74 -4.35
N PHE A 209 -3.39 11.29 -3.78
CA PHE A 209 -3.39 12.61 -3.17
C PHE A 209 -2.28 13.44 -3.79
N ALA A 210 -2.56 14.70 -4.14
CA ALA A 210 -1.58 15.60 -4.72
C ALA A 210 -1.78 17.05 -4.26
N GLY A 211 -0.75 17.86 -4.49
CA GLY A 211 -0.80 19.32 -4.32
C GLY A 211 -0.52 20.00 -5.66
N ASP A 212 -1.30 21.01 -6.02
CA ASP A 212 -1.14 21.70 -7.32
C ASP A 212 0.04 22.70 -7.35
N ALA A 213 0.64 22.99 -6.20
CA ALA A 213 1.85 23.79 -6.05
C ALA A 213 3.10 22.93 -5.78
N ASP A 214 3.03 21.61 -5.94
CA ASP A 214 4.17 20.71 -5.83
C ASP A 214 5.17 20.94 -6.99
N THR A 215 6.37 21.41 -6.65
CA THR A 215 7.45 21.65 -7.62
C THR A 215 8.46 20.51 -7.71
N VAL A 216 8.34 19.46 -6.90
CA VAL A 216 9.21 18.29 -6.90
C VAL A 216 8.61 17.19 -7.76
N ASN A 217 7.33 16.89 -7.55
CA ASN A 217 6.52 15.98 -8.35
C ASN A 217 5.30 16.73 -8.94
N PRO A 218 5.48 17.66 -9.90
CA PRO A 218 4.38 18.44 -10.44
C PRO A 218 3.30 17.56 -11.07
N ILE A 219 2.02 17.93 -10.89
CA ILE A 219 0.89 17.26 -11.55
C ILE A 219 1.07 17.22 -13.08
N GLN A 220 1.70 18.25 -13.64
CA GLN A 220 1.99 18.38 -15.08
C GLN A 220 3.18 17.53 -15.57
N GLY A 221 3.82 16.75 -14.70
CA GLY A 221 5.03 16.02 -15.07
C GLY A 221 6.20 16.97 -15.36
N GLY A 222 7.14 16.52 -16.18
CA GLY A 222 8.31 17.30 -16.61
C GLY A 222 9.30 17.63 -15.47
N GLY A 223 9.29 16.82 -14.41
CA GLY A 223 10.16 17.00 -13.25
C GLY A 223 11.53 16.35 -13.44
N ALA A 224 12.11 15.88 -12.33
CA ALA A 224 13.37 15.12 -12.34
C ALA A 224 13.26 13.82 -13.14
N GLY A 225 14.38 13.13 -13.38
CA GLY A 225 14.43 11.89 -14.18
C GLY A 225 13.49 10.77 -13.71
N TYR A 226 13.08 10.78 -12.45
CA TYR A 226 12.09 9.85 -11.87
C TYR A 226 10.63 10.32 -12.00
N TRP A 227 10.37 11.45 -12.65
CA TRP A 227 9.09 12.14 -12.70
C TRP A 227 8.83 12.77 -14.08
N SER A 228 8.48 11.96 -15.07
CA SER A 228 8.31 12.42 -16.46
C SER A 228 6.86 12.77 -16.84
N TYR A 229 5.96 11.78 -16.94
CA TYR A 229 4.58 11.99 -17.39
C TYR A 229 3.71 12.62 -16.29
N THR A 230 2.56 13.16 -16.68
CA THR A 230 1.60 13.84 -15.79
C THR A 230 0.92 12.88 -14.82
N MET A 231 0.44 13.38 -13.69
CA MET A 231 -0.42 12.60 -12.80
C MET A 231 -1.69 12.13 -13.52
N HIS A 232 -2.32 13.00 -14.33
CA HIS A 232 -3.50 12.66 -15.12
C HIS A 232 -3.26 11.49 -16.10
N ALA A 233 -2.06 11.39 -16.69
CA ALA A 233 -1.70 10.26 -17.55
C ALA A 233 -1.62 8.95 -16.73
N ALA A 234 -1.16 9.01 -15.48
CA ALA A 234 -1.19 7.89 -14.55
C ALA A 234 -2.63 7.47 -14.22
N GLU A 235 -3.50 8.42 -13.90
CA GLU A 235 -4.93 8.16 -13.60
C GLU A 235 -5.65 7.51 -14.77
N GLN A 236 -5.43 8.04 -15.99
CA GLN A 236 -5.98 7.47 -17.22
C GLN A 236 -5.49 6.05 -17.44
N ARG A 237 -4.21 5.77 -17.18
CA ARG A 237 -3.65 4.42 -17.32
C ARG A 237 -4.26 3.46 -16.29
N TRP A 238 -4.41 3.88 -15.03
CA TRP A 238 -5.13 3.09 -14.02
C TRP A 238 -6.59 2.85 -14.41
N ALA A 239 -7.27 3.86 -14.96
CA ALA A 239 -8.64 3.71 -15.41
C ALA A 239 -8.77 2.68 -16.55
N GLN A 240 -7.80 2.65 -17.46
CA GLN A 240 -7.72 1.63 -18.52
C GLN A 240 -7.44 0.23 -17.95
N ILE A 241 -6.48 0.11 -17.02
CA ILE A 241 -6.17 -1.15 -16.33
C ILE A 241 -7.42 -1.69 -15.61
N ASN A 242 -8.16 -0.81 -14.93
CA ASN A 242 -9.33 -1.19 -14.15
C ASN A 242 -10.61 -1.33 -14.99
N GLY A 243 -10.58 -0.94 -16.27
CA GLY A 243 -11.72 -1.02 -17.17
C GLY A 243 -12.86 -0.07 -16.80
N CYS A 244 -12.53 1.15 -16.37
CA CYS A 244 -13.50 2.15 -15.96
C CYS A 244 -14.34 2.66 -17.15
N ALA A 245 -15.66 2.77 -16.94
CA ALA A 245 -16.60 3.21 -17.97
C ALA A 245 -17.02 4.68 -17.84
N THR A 246 -16.74 5.33 -16.71
CA THR A 246 -17.22 6.70 -16.42
C THR A 246 -16.08 7.61 -15.99
N VAL A 247 -16.02 8.81 -16.56
CA VAL A 247 -15.18 9.91 -16.06
C VAL A 247 -15.94 10.66 -14.99
N ARG A 248 -15.33 10.89 -13.82
CA ARG A 248 -15.89 11.73 -12.76
C ARG A 248 -15.52 13.18 -13.04
N PRO A 249 -16.49 14.11 -13.12
CA PRO A 249 -16.17 15.52 -13.27
C PRO A 249 -15.48 16.04 -12.01
N THR A 250 -14.52 16.94 -12.20
CA THR A 250 -13.83 17.62 -11.09
C THR A 250 -14.83 18.37 -10.22
N ARG A 251 -14.77 18.16 -8.90
CA ARG A 251 -15.66 18.82 -7.93
C ARG A 251 -14.92 19.23 -6.67
N TRP A 252 -15.26 20.38 -6.10
CA TRP A 252 -14.76 20.76 -4.78
C TRP A 252 -15.44 19.92 -3.69
N ILE A 253 -14.64 19.30 -2.82
CA ILE A 253 -15.12 18.47 -1.71
C ILE A 253 -14.83 19.09 -0.34
N ALA A 254 -13.90 20.04 -0.29
CA ALA A 254 -13.60 20.86 0.87
C ALA A 254 -12.98 22.19 0.41
N PRO A 255 -12.82 23.20 1.31
CA PRO A 255 -12.01 24.37 1.01
C PRO A 255 -10.62 23.94 0.54
N LYS A 256 -10.21 24.42 -0.65
CA LYS A 256 -8.93 24.08 -1.30
C LYS A 256 -8.74 22.60 -1.68
N VAL A 257 -9.73 21.72 -1.57
CA VAL A 257 -9.59 20.34 -2.04
C VAL A 257 -10.63 20.03 -3.10
N TYR A 258 -10.17 19.62 -4.28
CA TYR A 258 -11.04 19.10 -5.33
C TYR A 258 -10.77 17.61 -5.58
N GLU A 259 -11.81 16.90 -5.99
CA GLU A 259 -11.78 15.49 -6.35
C GLU A 259 -11.99 15.35 -7.86
N GLU A 260 -11.24 14.44 -8.47
CA GLU A 260 -11.41 13.98 -9.85
C GLU A 260 -11.16 12.48 -9.96
N GLY A 261 -11.42 11.89 -11.13
CA GLY A 261 -11.07 10.49 -11.39
C GLY A 261 -12.03 9.74 -12.32
N TYR A 262 -12.12 8.44 -12.11
CA TYR A 262 -12.84 7.48 -12.95
C TYR A 262 -13.64 6.50 -12.10
N ALA A 263 -14.81 6.11 -12.60
CA ALA A 263 -15.79 5.30 -11.90
C ALA A 263 -16.31 4.15 -12.77
N ALA A 264 -17.15 3.31 -12.14
CA ALA A 264 -17.77 2.15 -12.78
C ALA A 264 -16.70 1.23 -13.37
N CYS A 265 -15.64 1.02 -12.58
CA CYS A 265 -14.54 0.14 -12.92
C CYS A 265 -14.86 -1.30 -12.50
N ARG A 266 -14.10 -2.26 -13.04
CA ARG A 266 -14.24 -3.66 -12.63
C ARG A 266 -13.85 -3.81 -11.17
N GLU A 267 -14.53 -4.71 -10.46
CA GLU A 267 -14.20 -5.09 -9.08
C GLU A 267 -14.10 -3.90 -8.08
N ASP A 268 -14.92 -2.86 -8.25
CA ASP A 268 -14.87 -1.64 -7.41
C ASP A 268 -13.47 -0.97 -7.38
N ALA A 269 -12.69 -1.17 -8.45
CA ALA A 269 -11.37 -0.59 -8.65
C ALA A 269 -11.44 0.83 -9.24
N ASP A 270 -12.29 1.66 -8.64
CA ASP A 270 -12.37 3.08 -8.96
C ASP A 270 -11.01 3.77 -8.74
N VAL A 271 -10.73 4.76 -9.60
CA VAL A 271 -9.53 5.60 -9.55
C VAL A 271 -9.99 6.99 -9.14
N VAL A 272 -9.56 7.46 -7.98
CA VAL A 272 -9.96 8.76 -7.43
C VAL A 272 -8.72 9.53 -7.04
N ALA A 273 -8.72 10.84 -7.27
CA ALA A 273 -7.66 11.72 -6.81
C ALA A 273 -8.24 12.89 -6.03
N HIS A 274 -7.60 13.21 -4.90
CA HIS A 274 -7.84 14.43 -4.13
C HIS A 274 -6.65 15.37 -4.32
N VAL A 275 -6.91 16.54 -4.87
CA VAL A 275 -5.88 17.55 -5.13
C VAL A 275 -6.10 18.76 -4.22
N THR A 276 -5.06 19.10 -3.47
CA THR A 276 -5.03 20.25 -2.57
C THR A 276 -4.46 21.46 -3.29
N ARG A 277 -5.28 22.50 -3.45
CA ARG A 277 -4.91 23.81 -3.95
C ARG A 277 -3.92 24.51 -3.04
N ASP A 278 -2.89 25.08 -3.63
CA ASP A 278 -1.69 25.64 -2.99
C ASP A 278 -0.91 24.59 -2.16
N GLY A 279 -1.21 23.30 -2.34
CA GLY A 279 -0.52 22.19 -1.67
C GLY A 279 0.84 21.94 -2.32
N GLY A 280 1.90 21.88 -1.51
CA GLY A 280 3.25 21.59 -1.98
C GLY A 280 3.65 20.12 -1.83
N HIS A 281 4.96 19.86 -1.92
CA HIS A 281 5.54 18.52 -1.79
C HIS A 281 5.59 18.02 -0.33
N SER A 282 4.46 17.58 0.20
CA SER A 282 4.31 17.18 1.61
C SER A 282 3.20 16.14 1.79
N TRP A 283 2.96 15.69 3.03
CA TRP A 283 1.82 14.83 3.35
C TRP A 283 0.51 15.62 3.24
N VAL A 284 -0.06 15.67 2.04
CA VAL A 284 -1.31 16.35 1.70
C VAL A 284 -2.54 15.43 1.80
N ALA A 285 -2.34 14.19 2.25
CA ALA A 285 -3.41 13.21 2.35
C ALA A 285 -4.39 13.52 3.49
N ASP A 286 -5.69 13.38 3.18
CA ASP A 286 -6.72 13.21 4.19
C ASP A 286 -6.75 11.72 4.60
N ASN A 287 -6.20 11.43 5.78
CA ASN A 287 -6.12 10.07 6.29
C ASN A 287 -7.50 9.43 6.54
N GLU A 288 -8.51 10.23 6.88
CA GLU A 288 -9.87 9.72 7.10
C GLU A 288 -10.51 9.32 5.77
N ALA A 289 -10.36 10.15 4.74
CA ALA A 289 -10.81 9.81 3.39
C ALA A 289 -10.06 8.59 2.83
N MET A 290 -8.75 8.51 3.04
CA MET A 290 -7.93 7.34 2.68
C MET A 290 -8.44 6.07 3.35
N TRP A 291 -8.70 6.11 4.65
CA TRP A 291 -9.21 4.95 5.36
C TRP A 291 -10.63 4.57 4.92
N ALA A 292 -11.53 5.54 4.70
CA ALA A 292 -12.86 5.27 4.16
C ALA A 292 -12.82 4.64 2.76
N PHE A 293 -11.78 4.95 1.97
CA PHE A 293 -11.51 4.30 0.70
C PHE A 293 -11.00 2.86 0.89
N PHE A 294 -10.00 2.64 1.74
CA PHE A 294 -9.42 1.31 1.96
C PHE A 294 -10.36 0.33 2.66
N SER A 295 -11.01 0.73 3.74
CA SER A 295 -11.81 -0.15 4.61
C SER A 295 -12.98 -0.86 3.91
N ARG A 296 -13.41 -0.37 2.75
CA ARG A 296 -14.47 -0.98 1.93
C ARG A 296 -13.95 -2.09 1.01
N ARG A 297 -12.63 -2.30 0.95
CA ARG A 297 -11.97 -3.15 -0.05
C ARG A 297 -11.28 -4.34 0.58
N SER A 298 -11.49 -5.47 -0.05
CA SER A 298 -10.82 -6.73 0.22
C SER A 298 -10.35 -7.29 -1.12
N ARG A 299 -9.21 -7.98 -1.10
CA ARG A 299 -8.81 -8.80 -2.24
C ARG A 299 -9.80 -9.93 -2.48
#